data_AF-A0A0M8RCI8-F1
#
_entry.id   AF-A0A0M8RCI8-F1
#
_cell.length_a   1.000
_cell.length_b   1.000
_cell.length_c   1.000
_cell.angle_alpha   90.00
_cell.angle_beta   90.00
_cell.angle_gamma   90.00
#
_symmetry.space_group_name_H-M   'P 1'
#
loop_
_entity.id
_entity.type
_entity.pdbx_description
1 polymer ?
#
loop_
_entity_poly.entity_id
_entity_poly.type
_entity_poly.pdbx_seq_one_letter_code
_entity_poly.pdbx_strand_id
1 'polypeptide(L)'
;MGKYKWGAVSAVLTIGVLAGCSATPEKGGDAAENTSPSASAAASAQAAKKDDGKKDEKAAAGSPDAWKKGTRVGPAGSLCELPVSFDVAKMWQPKGLKPEDGKLLGEFMGHKSARGACEIDAKPAGNIGFIRVWATDPTKKSPREVLEEFTGEQPRVLKKEFSDTKAGELPAAEVSYTTKSPLRDEPQQERAFAVVTPKGAAVVHLGGFDNTEHKEMLPAYEMAKKSVAPVS
;
A
#
# COMPACT_ATOMS: atom_id res chain seq x y z
N MET A 1 -15.61 -24.40 -48.98
CA MET A 1 -14.97 -25.45 -48.17
C MET A 1 -13.66 -25.85 -48.82
N GLY A 2 -12.52 -25.55 -48.19
CA GLY A 2 -11.19 -25.90 -48.68
C GLY A 2 -10.34 -26.42 -47.53
N LYS A 3 -10.09 -27.73 -47.53
CA LYS A 3 -9.30 -28.45 -46.53
C LYS A 3 -7.82 -28.22 -46.81
N TYR A 4 -7.04 -27.73 -45.86
CA TYR A 4 -5.57 -27.81 -45.93
C TYR A 4 -5.00 -28.51 -44.71
N LYS A 5 -4.09 -29.43 -45.03
CA LYS A 5 -3.59 -30.54 -44.23
C LYS A 5 -2.45 -30.09 -43.30
N TRP A 6 -2.36 -30.83 -42.20
CA TRP A 6 -1.27 -30.90 -41.23
C TRP A 6 0.12 -31.07 -41.90
N GLY A 7 1.12 -30.38 -41.33
CA GLY A 7 2.53 -30.72 -41.47
C GLY A 7 3.21 -30.47 -40.13
N ALA A 8 3.49 -31.55 -39.40
CA ALA A 8 4.31 -31.55 -38.19
C ALA A 8 5.79 -31.70 -38.58
N VAL A 9 6.66 -30.90 -37.99
CA VAL A 9 8.11 -31.12 -38.03
C VAL A 9 8.62 -31.15 -36.60
N SER A 10 9.00 -32.36 -36.17
CA SER A 10 9.71 -32.64 -34.93
C SER A 10 11.13 -32.08 -34.99
N ALA A 11 11.56 -31.40 -33.93
CA ALA A 11 12.96 -31.08 -33.71
C ALA A 11 13.46 -31.80 -32.44
N VAL A 12 14.67 -32.32 -32.57
CA VAL A 12 15.31 -33.40 -31.81
C VAL A 12 15.64 -33.00 -30.37
N LEU A 13 15.32 -33.89 -29.43
CA LEU A 13 15.73 -33.87 -28.03
C LEU A 13 17.15 -34.47 -27.93
N THR A 14 18.14 -33.71 -27.44
CA THR A 14 19.44 -34.27 -27.02
C THR A 14 19.52 -34.36 -25.51
N ILE A 15 19.78 -35.58 -25.05
CA ILE A 15 19.99 -35.98 -23.66
C ILE A 15 21.47 -35.77 -23.33
N GLY A 16 21.77 -34.97 -22.31
CA GLY A 16 23.10 -34.86 -21.70
C GLY A 16 23.04 -35.36 -20.25
N VAL A 17 23.63 -36.52 -19.99
CA VAL A 17 23.82 -37.08 -18.64
C VAL A 17 25.23 -36.75 -18.19
N LEU A 18 25.40 -36.03 -17.07
CA LEU A 18 26.64 -36.02 -16.31
C LEU A 18 26.30 -36.16 -14.82
N ALA A 19 26.71 -37.28 -14.25
CA ALA A 19 26.76 -37.55 -12.82
C ALA A 19 27.92 -36.78 -12.18
N GLY A 20 27.76 -36.38 -10.91
CA GLY A 20 28.90 -35.90 -10.10
C GLY A 20 28.48 -35.22 -8.80
N CYS A 21 28.65 -35.93 -7.69
CA CYS A 21 28.49 -35.47 -6.32
C CYS A 21 29.88 -35.43 -5.65
N SER A 22 30.10 -34.47 -4.74
CA SER A 22 31.05 -34.48 -3.59
C SER A 22 32.47 -33.89 -3.71
N ALA A 23 32.73 -32.94 -2.78
CA ALA A 23 33.93 -32.68 -1.96
C ALA A 23 35.14 -31.81 -2.46
N THR A 24 35.32 -30.70 -1.70
CA THR A 24 36.42 -29.74 -1.37
C THR A 24 37.91 -30.18 -1.46
N PRO A 25 38.91 -29.29 -1.21
CA PRO A 25 39.26 -27.94 -1.74
C PRO A 25 40.73 -27.90 -2.27
N GLU A 26 41.24 -26.77 -2.78
CA GLU A 26 42.65 -26.24 -2.65
C GLU A 26 43.07 -25.24 -3.77
N LYS A 27 43.30 -23.98 -3.35
CA LYS A 27 44.48 -23.08 -3.50
C LYS A 27 45.19 -22.82 -4.87
N GLY A 28 45.22 -21.53 -5.24
CA GLY A 28 46.27 -20.82 -6.02
C GLY A 28 46.04 -20.74 -7.55
N GLY A 29 46.26 -19.65 -8.29
CA GLY A 29 46.76 -18.29 -8.06
C GLY A 29 46.71 -17.50 -9.39
N ASP A 30 46.67 -16.17 -9.26
CA ASP A 30 47.00 -15.04 -10.17
C ASP A 30 46.57 -14.90 -11.65
N ALA A 31 45.90 -13.74 -11.85
CA ALA A 31 46.06 -12.72 -12.89
C ALA A 31 45.65 -12.97 -14.37
N ALA A 32 44.64 -12.21 -14.83
CA ALA A 32 44.82 -11.12 -15.81
C ALA A 32 43.49 -10.39 -16.12
N GLU A 33 43.62 -9.06 -16.27
CA GLU A 33 42.62 -8.06 -16.65
C GLU A 33 41.87 -8.32 -17.96
N ASN A 34 40.60 -7.91 -18.01
CA ASN A 34 40.14 -6.94 -19.01
C ASN A 34 38.85 -6.21 -18.57
N THR A 35 39.07 -4.95 -18.20
CA THR A 35 38.25 -3.73 -18.27
C THR A 35 37.16 -3.73 -19.37
N SER A 36 35.88 -3.58 -18.99
CA SER A 36 35.02 -2.35 -19.02
C SER A 36 34.49 -1.91 -20.42
N PRO A 37 33.34 -1.17 -20.56
CA PRO A 37 32.83 -0.17 -19.59
C PRO A 37 31.29 -0.04 -19.39
N SER A 38 30.93 0.62 -18.26
CA SER A 38 29.97 1.75 -18.07
C SER A 38 28.57 1.74 -18.70
N ALA A 39 27.52 2.40 -18.18
CA ALA A 39 27.19 3.23 -17.01
C ALA A 39 25.66 3.44 -17.10
N SER A 40 24.87 3.69 -16.04
CA SER A 40 24.89 4.90 -15.23
C SER A 40 24.12 4.71 -13.93
N ALA A 41 24.82 4.83 -12.81
CA ALA A 41 24.27 5.22 -11.53
C ALA A 41 25.34 6.03 -10.79
N ALA A 42 25.23 7.35 -10.88
CA ALA A 42 25.95 8.36 -10.10
C ALA A 42 25.38 9.72 -10.53
N ALA A 43 25.17 10.73 -9.70
CA ALA A 43 25.43 10.92 -8.29
C ALA A 43 24.64 12.14 -7.82
N SER A 44 24.41 12.24 -6.52
CA SER A 44 24.46 13.51 -5.80
C SER A 44 24.81 13.19 -4.35
N ALA A 45 26.10 13.03 -4.10
CA ALA A 45 26.68 13.06 -2.77
C ALA A 45 27.36 14.42 -2.61
N GLN A 46 26.86 15.25 -1.71
CA GLN A 46 27.66 16.33 -1.15
C GLN A 46 27.25 16.66 0.28
N ALA A 47 28.30 16.80 1.10
CA ALA A 47 28.38 17.44 2.40
C ALA A 47 27.68 16.75 3.59
N ALA A 48 28.43 15.84 4.22
CA ALA A 48 28.31 15.58 5.64
C ALA A 48 28.69 16.85 6.43
N LYS A 49 27.68 17.56 6.94
CA LYS A 49 27.82 18.33 8.18
C LYS A 49 27.21 17.51 9.29
N LYS A 50 27.99 17.32 10.37
CA LYS A 50 27.49 16.87 11.67
C LYS A 50 26.37 17.83 12.09
N ASP A 51 25.20 17.29 12.34
CA ASP A 51 24.18 17.95 13.15
C ASP A 51 23.72 16.94 14.21
N ASP A 52 23.61 17.46 15.42
CA ASP A 52 23.64 16.70 16.66
C ASP A 52 22.45 15.74 16.82
N GLY A 53 22.76 14.58 17.39
CA GLY A 53 21.91 13.41 17.44
C GLY A 53 20.51 13.66 17.99
N LYS A 54 19.52 13.55 17.10
CA LYS A 54 18.23 12.98 17.44
C LYS A 54 18.16 11.63 16.77
N LYS A 55 18.30 10.55 17.54
CA LYS A 55 17.99 9.21 17.06
C LYS A 55 16.53 9.25 16.59
N ASP A 56 16.30 9.06 15.30
CA ASP A 56 14.99 8.64 14.80
C ASP A 56 14.71 7.28 15.43
N GLU A 57 13.99 7.31 16.53
CA GLU A 57 13.68 6.13 17.34
C GLU A 57 12.63 5.33 16.57
N LYS A 58 13.10 4.50 15.63
CA LYS A 58 12.26 3.52 14.94
C LYS A 58 11.66 2.60 15.99
N ALA A 59 10.34 2.67 16.17
CA ALA A 59 9.64 1.79 17.10
C ALA A 59 9.66 0.36 16.56
N ALA A 60 9.70 -0.62 17.46
CA ALA A 60 9.40 -2.00 17.09
C ALA A 60 7.94 -2.09 16.64
N ALA A 61 7.68 -2.81 15.54
CA ALA A 61 6.33 -3.11 15.08
C ALA A 61 5.51 -3.69 16.24
N GLY A 62 4.30 -3.15 16.44
CA GLY A 62 3.42 -3.59 17.53
C GLY A 62 3.70 -2.99 18.91
N SER A 63 4.70 -2.12 19.09
CA SER A 63 4.91 -1.41 20.37
C SER A 63 3.66 -0.58 20.77
N PRO A 64 3.22 -0.61 22.05
CA PRO A 64 2.09 0.20 22.51
C PRO A 64 2.23 1.70 22.22
N ASP A 65 3.46 2.21 22.17
CA ASP A 65 3.74 3.62 21.88
C ASP A 65 3.51 3.99 20.41
N ALA A 66 3.64 3.03 19.49
CA ALA A 66 3.40 3.24 18.07
C ALA A 66 1.94 3.60 17.78
N TRP A 67 1.03 3.17 18.67
CA TRP A 67 -0.42 3.34 18.56
C TRP A 67 -0.97 4.44 19.44
N LYS A 68 -0.14 5.27 20.09
CA LYS A 68 -0.66 6.45 20.80
C LYS A 68 -1.17 7.49 19.81
N LYS A 69 -2.15 8.29 20.22
CA LYS A 69 -2.64 9.41 19.39
C LYS A 69 -1.49 10.36 19.06
N GLY A 70 -1.37 10.69 17.78
CA GLY A 70 -0.38 11.61 17.24
C GLY A 70 -1.04 12.87 16.69
N THR A 71 -0.83 13.12 15.40
CA THR A 71 -1.38 14.30 14.74
C THR A 71 -2.82 14.07 14.29
N ARG A 72 -3.57 15.15 14.10
CA ARG A 72 -4.89 15.12 13.47
C ARG A 72 -4.77 15.53 12.00
N VAL A 73 -5.46 14.82 11.12
CA VAL A 73 -5.61 15.17 9.69
C VAL A 73 -7.07 15.50 9.40
N GLY A 74 -7.32 16.17 8.27
CA GLY A 74 -8.65 16.47 7.75
C GLY A 74 -8.98 17.95 7.63
N PRO A 75 -8.84 18.76 8.70
CA PRO A 75 -9.14 20.19 8.65
C PRO A 75 -8.31 20.91 7.58
N ALA A 76 -8.84 22.04 7.09
CA ALA A 76 -8.09 22.94 6.21
C ALA A 76 -6.77 23.37 6.85
N GLY A 77 -5.70 23.41 6.06
CA GLY A 77 -4.33 23.68 6.51
C GLY A 77 -3.62 22.52 7.21
N SER A 78 -4.27 21.35 7.38
CA SER A 78 -3.60 20.16 7.91
C SER A 78 -2.75 19.46 6.85
N LEU A 79 -1.90 18.51 7.28
CA LEU A 79 -1.04 17.72 6.38
C LEU A 79 -1.82 16.95 5.30
N CYS A 80 -3.09 16.65 5.58
CA CYS A 80 -4.02 16.06 4.62
C CYS A 80 -5.40 16.70 4.81
N GLU A 81 -5.81 17.59 3.91
CA GLU A 81 -7.17 18.13 3.88
C GLU A 81 -8.14 17.09 3.35
N LEU A 82 -9.19 16.77 4.12
CA LEU A 82 -10.11 15.67 3.84
C LEU A 82 -11.56 16.06 4.19
N PRO A 83 -12.57 15.36 3.63
CA PRO A 83 -13.99 15.57 3.98
C PRO A 83 -14.34 15.23 5.43
N VAL A 84 -13.45 14.58 6.17
CA VAL A 84 -13.57 14.23 7.59
C VAL A 84 -12.22 14.44 8.29
N SER A 85 -12.23 14.53 9.61
CA SER A 85 -11.01 14.61 10.42
C SER A 85 -10.85 13.39 11.31
N PHE A 86 -9.63 12.94 11.54
CA PHE A 86 -9.33 11.83 12.44
C PHE A 86 -7.88 11.89 12.97
N ASP A 87 -7.63 11.16 14.04
CA ASP A 87 -6.31 11.05 14.67
C ASP A 87 -5.45 10.00 13.94
N VAL A 88 -4.21 10.36 13.66
CA VAL A 88 -3.15 9.49 13.13
C VAL A 88 -2.26 9.08 14.28
N ALA A 89 -1.84 7.81 14.30
CA ALA A 89 -0.97 7.29 15.34
C ALA A 89 0.40 8.01 15.35
N LYS A 90 1.00 8.18 16.53
CA LYS A 90 2.17 9.04 16.77
C LYS A 90 3.37 8.72 15.89
N MET A 91 3.61 7.44 15.61
CA MET A 91 4.75 6.98 14.81
C MET A 91 4.39 6.77 13.34
N TRP A 92 3.24 7.28 12.91
CA TRP A 92 2.78 7.21 11.54
C TRP A 92 2.83 8.61 10.91
N GLN A 93 3.27 8.69 9.66
CA GLN A 93 3.54 9.96 8.99
C GLN A 93 2.52 10.22 7.88
N PRO A 94 1.53 11.11 8.08
CA PRO A 94 0.61 11.48 7.02
C PRO A 94 1.28 12.43 6.02
N LYS A 95 1.02 12.18 4.74
CA LYS A 95 1.45 13.01 3.62
C LYS A 95 0.29 13.23 2.67
N GLY A 96 -0.13 14.48 2.53
CA GLY A 96 -1.15 14.88 1.56
C GLY A 96 -0.64 14.67 0.13
N LEU A 97 -1.53 14.22 -0.74
CA LEU A 97 -1.27 14.09 -2.17
C LEU A 97 -1.84 15.30 -2.90
N LYS A 98 -1.10 15.82 -3.88
CA LYS A 98 -1.64 16.82 -4.82
C LYS A 98 -2.76 16.18 -5.64
N PRO A 99 -3.75 16.96 -6.12
CA PRO A 99 -4.87 16.41 -6.89
C PRO A 99 -4.43 15.52 -8.08
N GLU A 100 -3.39 15.93 -8.79
CA GLU A 100 -2.87 15.23 -9.97
C GLU A 100 -2.20 13.90 -9.57
N ASP A 101 -1.38 13.91 -8.53
CA ASP A 101 -0.74 12.72 -7.97
C ASP A 101 -1.78 11.74 -7.40
N GLY A 102 -2.81 12.28 -6.75
CA GLY A 102 -3.94 11.53 -6.20
C GLY A 102 -4.76 10.84 -7.28
N LYS A 103 -5.02 11.52 -8.40
CA LYS A 103 -5.69 10.96 -9.57
C LYS A 103 -4.87 9.86 -10.22
N LEU A 104 -3.57 10.09 -10.40
CA LEU A 104 -2.65 9.09 -10.94
C LEU A 104 -2.59 7.83 -10.04
N LEU A 105 -2.54 8.01 -8.73
CA LEU A 105 -2.58 6.90 -7.77
C LEU A 105 -3.90 6.11 -7.87
N GLY A 106 -5.04 6.79 -8.03
CA GLY A 106 -6.34 6.15 -8.26
C GLY A 106 -6.35 5.32 -9.53
N GLU A 107 -5.89 5.88 -10.65
CA GLU A 107 -5.78 5.16 -11.92
C GLU A 107 -4.88 3.92 -11.81
N PHE A 108 -3.72 4.06 -11.14
CA PHE A 108 -2.78 2.96 -10.95
C PHE A 108 -3.33 1.83 -10.07
N MET A 109 -4.04 2.18 -8.99
CA MET A 109 -4.57 1.22 -8.02
C MET A 109 -5.95 0.65 -8.42
N GLY A 110 -6.57 1.19 -9.46
CA GLY A 110 -7.90 0.77 -9.90
C GLY A 110 -9.04 1.38 -9.09
N HIS A 111 -8.91 2.64 -8.70
CA HIS A 111 -9.96 3.44 -8.06
C HIS A 111 -10.20 4.69 -8.92
N LYS A 112 -11.15 4.63 -9.85
CA LYS A 112 -11.45 5.71 -10.80
C LYS A 112 -12.45 6.71 -10.23
N SER A 113 -13.32 6.24 -9.34
CA SER A 113 -14.33 7.02 -8.64
C SER A 113 -13.80 7.84 -7.46
N ALA A 114 -12.56 7.57 -7.03
CA ALA A 114 -11.93 8.23 -5.89
C ALA A 114 -10.47 8.57 -6.17
N ARG A 115 -10.02 9.74 -5.73
CA ARG A 115 -8.61 10.13 -5.81
C ARG A 115 -7.88 9.83 -4.51
N GLY A 116 -6.61 9.47 -4.58
CA GLY A 116 -5.75 9.47 -3.41
C GLY A 116 -5.68 10.87 -2.80
N ALA A 117 -5.93 11.00 -1.51
CA ALA A 117 -5.90 12.27 -0.80
C ALA A 117 -4.78 12.34 0.25
N CYS A 118 -4.47 11.21 0.87
CA CYS A 118 -3.45 11.11 1.90
C CYS A 118 -2.84 9.71 1.91
N GLU A 119 -1.52 9.61 1.99
CA GLU A 119 -0.83 8.39 2.38
C GLU A 119 -0.27 8.55 3.79
N ILE A 120 -0.55 7.57 4.66
CA ILE A 120 -0.07 7.55 6.03
C ILE A 120 0.96 6.43 6.14
N ASP A 121 2.24 6.82 6.18
CA ASP A 121 3.39 5.90 6.17
C ASP A 121 3.60 5.25 7.53
N ALA A 122 3.61 3.91 7.55
CA ALA A 122 3.80 3.11 8.74
C ALA A 122 5.28 2.76 9.04
N LYS A 123 6.22 3.10 8.13
CA LYS A 123 7.67 2.80 8.27
C LYS A 123 8.29 3.26 9.57
N PRO A 124 8.00 4.47 10.07
CA PRO A 124 8.57 4.91 11.35
C PRO A 124 8.02 4.12 12.55
N ALA A 125 6.84 3.50 12.41
CA ALA A 125 6.24 2.60 13.39
C ALA A 125 6.69 1.14 13.28
N GLY A 126 7.55 0.80 12.30
CA GLY A 126 8.10 -0.53 12.12
C GLY A 126 7.45 -1.39 11.03
N ASN A 127 6.37 -0.92 10.38
CA ASN A 127 5.69 -1.61 9.29
C ASN A 127 6.06 -1.00 7.92
N ILE A 128 6.00 -1.72 6.82
CA ILE A 128 6.34 -1.24 5.46
C ILE A 128 5.12 -0.61 4.76
N GLY A 129 3.92 -1.05 5.13
CA GLY A 129 2.65 -0.63 4.54
C GLY A 129 2.22 0.81 4.81
N PHE A 130 1.03 1.13 4.31
CA PHE A 130 0.40 2.45 4.43
C PHE A 130 -1.08 2.28 4.77
N ILE A 131 -1.64 3.24 5.53
CA ILE A 131 -3.08 3.52 5.45
C ILE A 131 -3.25 4.60 4.38
N ARG A 132 -4.13 4.35 3.41
CA ARG A 132 -4.44 5.31 2.35
C ARG A 132 -5.81 5.89 2.55
N VAL A 133 -5.93 7.20 2.37
CA VAL A 133 -7.22 7.89 2.37
C VAL A 133 -7.55 8.31 0.96
N TRP A 134 -8.72 7.89 0.50
CA TRP A 134 -9.29 8.27 -0.77
C TRP A 134 -10.43 9.25 -0.55
N ALA A 135 -10.56 10.23 -1.44
CA ALA A 135 -11.63 11.21 -1.40
C ALA A 135 -12.41 11.20 -2.72
N THR A 136 -13.71 11.39 -2.62
CA THR A 136 -14.60 11.63 -3.76
C THR A 136 -15.11 13.06 -3.73
N ASP A 137 -15.62 13.51 -4.87
CA ASP A 137 -16.50 14.69 -4.90
C ASP A 137 -17.79 14.43 -4.09
N PRO A 138 -18.57 15.48 -3.77
CA PRO A 138 -19.89 15.35 -3.16
C PRO A 138 -20.77 14.31 -3.88
N THR A 139 -21.39 13.43 -3.10
CA THR A 139 -22.17 12.32 -3.63
C THR A 139 -23.42 12.07 -2.80
N LYS A 140 -24.45 11.49 -3.42
CA LYS A 140 -25.67 11.02 -2.75
C LYS A 140 -25.60 9.54 -2.33
N LYS A 141 -24.51 8.85 -2.69
CA LYS A 141 -24.30 7.45 -2.32
C LYS A 141 -24.18 7.30 -0.80
N SER A 142 -24.72 6.21 -0.28
CA SER A 142 -24.45 5.75 1.08
C SER A 142 -22.97 5.33 1.24
N PRO A 143 -22.45 5.27 2.48
CA PRO A 143 -21.12 4.72 2.73
C PRO A 143 -20.89 3.34 2.11
N ARG A 144 -21.92 2.48 2.14
CA ARG A 144 -21.84 1.13 1.55
C ARG A 144 -21.71 1.17 0.04
N GLU A 145 -22.53 1.96 -0.65
CA GLU A 145 -22.46 2.11 -2.11
C GLU A 145 -21.11 2.68 -2.57
N VAL A 146 -20.50 3.57 -1.77
CA VAL A 146 -19.13 4.05 -2.01
C VAL A 146 -18.12 2.90 -1.94
N LEU A 147 -18.21 2.01 -0.94
CA LEU A 147 -17.29 0.86 -0.83
C LEU A 147 -17.54 -0.21 -1.90
N GLU A 148 -18.79 -0.41 -2.30
CA GLU A 148 -19.15 -1.35 -3.38
C GLU A 148 -18.54 -0.90 -4.72
N GLU A 149 -18.60 0.39 -5.03
CA GLU A 149 -17.92 0.97 -6.18
C GLU A 149 -16.39 0.90 -6.03
N PHE A 150 -15.85 1.36 -4.90
CA PHE A 150 -14.41 1.39 -4.63
C PHE A 150 -13.73 0.02 -4.82
N THR A 151 -14.35 -1.04 -4.28
CA THR A 151 -13.86 -2.42 -4.44
C THR A 151 -14.26 -3.05 -5.77
N GLY A 152 -15.26 -2.51 -6.48
CA GLY A 152 -15.71 -2.97 -7.79
C GLY A 152 -14.80 -2.53 -8.92
N GLU A 153 -14.14 -1.38 -8.77
CA GLU A 153 -13.17 -0.84 -9.72
C GLU A 153 -11.81 -1.55 -9.64
N GLN A 154 -11.48 -2.11 -8.47
CA GLN A 154 -10.20 -2.77 -8.23
C GLN A 154 -10.16 -4.16 -8.87
N PRO A 155 -9.11 -4.49 -9.65
CA PRO A 155 -8.96 -5.82 -10.24
C PRO A 155 -8.68 -6.88 -9.17
N ARG A 156 -9.14 -8.11 -9.43
CA ARG A 156 -8.79 -9.31 -8.63
C ARG A 156 -9.19 -9.23 -7.15
N VAL A 157 -10.26 -8.52 -6.83
CA VAL A 157 -10.89 -8.55 -5.51
C VAL A 157 -11.76 -9.80 -5.36
N LEU A 158 -11.65 -10.46 -4.20
CA LEU A 158 -12.40 -11.67 -3.85
C LEU A 158 -12.94 -11.54 -2.41
N LYS A 159 -14.00 -12.31 -2.09
CA LYS A 159 -14.55 -12.48 -0.74
C LYS A 159 -14.89 -11.16 -0.04
N LYS A 160 -15.65 -10.29 -0.71
CA LYS A 160 -16.08 -9.01 -0.14
C LYS A 160 -17.16 -9.25 0.92
N GLU A 161 -16.94 -8.72 2.11
CA GLU A 161 -17.89 -8.75 3.22
C GLU A 161 -18.11 -7.33 3.71
N PHE A 162 -19.35 -6.84 3.59
CA PHE A 162 -19.71 -5.48 3.95
C PHE A 162 -20.59 -5.46 5.20
N SER A 163 -20.32 -4.52 6.10
CA SER A 163 -21.10 -4.28 7.31
C SER A 163 -21.35 -2.79 7.52
N ASP A 164 -22.57 -2.45 7.95
CA ASP A 164 -22.87 -1.10 8.44
C ASP A 164 -22.25 -0.93 9.83
N THR A 165 -21.70 0.26 10.10
CA THR A 165 -20.96 0.57 11.33
C THR A 165 -21.02 2.06 11.63
N LYS A 166 -20.27 2.50 12.64
CA LYS A 166 -19.91 3.90 12.85
C LYS A 166 -18.41 4.12 12.66
N ALA A 167 -18.07 5.37 12.35
CA ALA A 167 -16.73 5.92 12.48
C ALA A 167 -16.83 7.22 13.29
N GLY A 168 -16.27 7.21 14.51
CA GLY A 168 -16.67 8.14 15.57
C GLY A 168 -18.18 8.09 15.76
N GLU A 169 -18.84 9.25 15.66
CA GLU A 169 -20.31 9.34 15.72
C GLU A 169 -20.99 9.32 14.35
N LEU A 170 -20.23 9.23 13.25
CA LEU A 170 -20.78 9.28 11.90
C LEU A 170 -21.24 7.91 11.41
N PRO A 171 -22.37 7.83 10.67
CA PRO A 171 -22.74 6.64 9.93
C PRO A 171 -21.63 6.25 8.95
N ALA A 172 -21.29 4.97 8.94
CA ALA A 172 -20.22 4.42 8.12
C ALA A 172 -20.60 3.03 7.62
N ALA A 173 -19.87 2.58 6.60
CA ALA A 173 -19.81 1.18 6.23
C ALA A 173 -18.36 0.73 6.27
N GLU A 174 -18.14 -0.57 6.44
CA GLU A 174 -16.83 -1.19 6.40
C GLU A 174 -16.89 -2.42 5.51
N VAL A 175 -15.80 -2.67 4.78
CA VAL A 175 -15.60 -3.83 3.94
C VAL A 175 -14.31 -4.54 4.35
N SER A 176 -14.38 -5.86 4.51
CA SER A 176 -13.20 -6.73 4.53
C SER A 176 -13.19 -7.56 3.25
N TYR A 177 -12.03 -7.71 2.64
CA TYR A 177 -11.89 -8.47 1.39
C TYR A 177 -10.47 -8.97 1.19
N THR A 178 -10.26 -9.70 0.10
CA THR A 178 -8.92 -10.13 -0.32
C THR A 178 -8.60 -9.68 -1.73
N THR A 179 -7.33 -9.39 -2.00
CA THR A 179 -6.83 -9.07 -3.33
C THR A 179 -5.80 -10.10 -3.77
N LYS A 180 -5.87 -10.52 -5.04
CA LYS A 180 -4.80 -11.33 -5.64
C LYS A 180 -3.82 -10.42 -6.37
N SER A 181 -2.61 -10.28 -5.82
CA SER A 181 -1.52 -9.53 -6.45
C SER A 181 -0.70 -10.47 -7.34
N PRO A 182 -0.19 -10.02 -8.50
CA PRO A 182 0.79 -10.80 -9.25
C PRO A 182 2.13 -10.93 -8.53
N LEU A 183 2.38 -10.13 -7.49
CA LEU A 183 3.61 -10.14 -6.70
C LEU A 183 3.59 -11.17 -5.56
N ARG A 184 2.42 -11.80 -5.29
CA ARG A 184 2.20 -12.69 -4.15
C ARG A 184 1.30 -13.86 -4.54
N ASP A 185 1.67 -15.07 -4.12
CA ASP A 185 0.87 -16.26 -4.37
C ASP A 185 -0.40 -16.29 -3.50
N GLU A 186 -0.27 -15.88 -2.24
CA GLU A 186 -1.37 -15.80 -1.30
C GLU A 186 -2.23 -14.54 -1.54
N PRO A 187 -3.57 -14.65 -1.49
CA PRO A 187 -4.44 -13.48 -1.42
C PRO A 187 -4.15 -12.64 -0.19
N GLN A 188 -4.06 -11.33 -0.38
CA GLN A 188 -3.76 -10.37 0.68
C GLN A 188 -5.04 -9.79 1.25
N GLN A 189 -5.11 -9.71 2.57
CA GLN A 189 -6.26 -9.17 3.29
C GLN A 189 -6.24 -7.64 3.24
N GLU A 190 -7.41 -7.08 2.95
CA GLU A 190 -7.64 -5.64 2.86
C GLU A 190 -8.88 -5.30 3.70
N ARG A 191 -8.90 -4.06 4.22
CA ARG A 191 -10.07 -3.53 4.93
C ARG A 191 -10.22 -2.05 4.64
N ALA A 192 -11.46 -1.59 4.46
CA ALA A 192 -11.72 -0.17 4.32
C ALA A 192 -13.03 0.24 4.99
N PHE A 193 -13.06 1.44 5.55
CA PHE A 193 -14.31 2.07 5.97
C PHE A 193 -14.56 3.32 5.14
N ALA A 194 -15.83 3.62 4.89
CA ALA A 194 -16.25 4.84 4.23
C ALA A 194 -17.13 5.69 5.14
N VAL A 195 -16.99 7.00 5.00
CA VAL A 195 -17.89 8.00 5.59
C VAL A 195 -18.26 9.01 4.51
N VAL A 196 -19.52 9.40 4.45
CA VAL A 196 -20.03 10.36 3.48
C VAL A 196 -20.40 11.66 4.19
N THR A 197 -19.98 12.79 3.64
CA THR A 197 -20.27 14.13 4.16
C THR A 197 -20.74 15.04 3.02
N PRO A 198 -21.29 16.23 3.32
CA PRO A 198 -21.63 17.21 2.28
C PRO A 198 -20.43 17.64 1.42
N LYS A 199 -19.20 17.52 1.92
CA LYS A 199 -17.96 17.86 1.20
C LYS A 199 -17.44 16.72 0.31
N GLY A 200 -18.06 15.54 0.36
CA GLY A 200 -17.58 14.33 -0.32
C GLY A 200 -17.50 13.13 0.61
N ALA A 201 -17.19 11.96 0.02
CA ALA A 201 -16.89 10.76 0.78
C ALA A 201 -15.39 10.62 1.06
N ALA A 202 -15.07 10.04 2.20
CA ALA A 202 -13.72 9.60 2.54
C ALA A 202 -13.71 8.09 2.72
N VAL A 203 -12.80 7.40 2.03
CA VAL A 203 -12.53 5.96 2.22
C VAL A 203 -11.16 5.82 2.86
N VAL A 204 -11.11 5.30 4.08
CA VAL A 204 -9.85 4.96 4.76
C VAL A 204 -9.59 3.48 4.53
N HIS A 205 -8.53 3.19 3.78
CA HIS A 205 -8.20 1.87 3.27
C HIS A 205 -6.89 1.37 3.90
N LEU A 206 -6.99 0.26 4.62
CA LEU A 206 -5.88 -0.49 5.16
C LEU A 206 -5.59 -1.69 4.25
N GLY A 207 -4.40 -1.65 3.67
CA GLY A 207 -3.74 -2.85 3.19
C GLY A 207 -2.57 -3.25 4.08
N GLY A 208 -1.83 -4.24 3.63
CA GLY A 208 -0.55 -4.64 4.19
C GLY A 208 0.33 -5.14 3.06
N PHE A 209 1.64 -5.15 3.29
CA PHE A 209 2.57 -5.84 2.43
C PHE A 209 2.31 -7.35 2.41
N ASP A 210 1.91 -7.88 3.58
CA ASP A 210 1.36 -9.22 3.74
C ASP A 210 0.23 -9.28 4.79
N ASN A 211 -0.34 -10.47 4.98
CA ASN A 211 -1.41 -10.73 5.96
C ASN A 211 -0.98 -10.58 7.43
N THR A 212 0.31 -10.69 7.74
CA THR A 212 0.84 -10.46 9.09
C THR A 212 0.89 -8.97 9.36
N GLU A 213 1.50 -8.22 8.45
CA GLU A 213 1.59 -6.76 8.54
C GLU A 213 0.20 -6.11 8.56
N HIS A 214 -0.74 -6.61 7.75
CA HIS A 214 -2.14 -6.15 7.80
C HIS A 214 -2.71 -6.22 9.23
N LYS A 215 -2.51 -7.34 9.93
CA LYS A 215 -2.99 -7.54 11.30
C LYS A 215 -2.27 -6.62 12.29
N GLU A 216 -0.97 -6.45 12.12
CA GLU A 216 -0.16 -5.55 12.95
C GLU A 216 -0.57 -4.07 12.78
N MET A 217 -1.09 -3.69 11.62
CA MET A 217 -1.54 -2.32 11.32
C MET A 217 -2.99 -2.02 11.74
N LEU A 218 -3.80 -3.04 12.07
CA LEU A 218 -5.20 -2.87 12.51
C LEU A 218 -5.38 -1.87 13.67
N PRO A 219 -4.51 -1.82 14.71
CA PRO A 219 -4.68 -0.87 15.81
C PRO A 219 -4.68 0.60 15.36
N ALA A 220 -3.84 1.00 14.39
CA ALA A 220 -3.86 2.36 13.84
C ALA A 220 -5.13 2.62 13.03
N TYR A 221 -5.57 1.64 12.24
CA TYR A 221 -6.80 1.73 11.46
C TYR A 221 -8.04 1.91 12.37
N GLU A 222 -8.16 1.10 13.41
CA GLU A 222 -9.25 1.19 14.38
C GLU A 222 -9.20 2.49 15.19
N MET A 223 -8.00 3.00 15.50
CA MET A 223 -7.84 4.33 16.10
C MET A 223 -8.36 5.43 15.18
N ALA A 224 -7.97 5.41 13.91
CA ALA A 224 -8.44 6.38 12.93
C ALA A 224 -9.98 6.34 12.85
N LYS A 225 -10.56 5.14 12.66
CA LYS A 225 -12.01 4.92 12.62
C LYS A 225 -12.73 5.49 13.85
N LYS A 226 -12.24 5.23 15.05
CA LYS A 226 -12.85 5.69 16.32
C LYS A 226 -12.78 7.20 16.53
N SER A 227 -11.84 7.89 15.89
CA SER A 227 -11.59 9.33 16.08
C SER A 227 -12.14 10.23 14.97
N VAL A 228 -12.87 9.62 14.01
CA VAL A 228 -13.51 10.34 12.92
C VAL A 228 -14.51 11.37 13.45
N ALA A 229 -14.43 12.59 12.91
CA ALA A 229 -15.41 13.65 13.11
C ALA A 229 -15.58 14.48 11.83
N PRO A 230 -16.71 15.18 11.64
CA PRO A 230 -16.86 16.15 10.57
C PRO A 230 -15.75 17.21 10.58
N VAL A 231 -15.37 17.71 9.41
CA VAL A 231 -14.60 18.95 9.31
C VAL A 231 -15.58 20.12 9.18
N SER A 232 -15.41 21.14 10.02
CA SER A 232 -16.13 22.42 9.91
C SER A 232 -15.84 23.08 8.57
#